data_AF-A0A9J6H4S3-F1
#
_entry.id   AF-A0A9J6H4S3-F1
#
_cell.length_a   1.000
_cell.length_b   1.000
_cell.length_c   1.000
_cell.angle_alpha   90.00
_cell.angle_beta   90.00
_cell.angle_gamma   90.00
#
_symmetry.space_group_name_H-M   'P 1'
#
loop_
_entity.id
_entity.type
_entity.pdbx_description
1 polymer ?
#
loop_
_entity_poly.entity_id
_entity_poly.type
_entity_poly.pdbx_seq_one_letter_code
_entity_poly.pdbx_strand_id
1 'polypeptide(L)'
;MGIDPLEVMQDVPTRWNSEHAMMSRLLELRTAISAELSESDSVENLSSAEWKLMAGLVSVLEPIQQATTELSAATYPTLSKVIPLLECTEITLKEYISQANEAASFAGSLLRSLKTRFVDVKICPLLALVDPRYKAIFHSAPSEKVWPSSLLLSEVEKLHPT
;
A
#
# COMPACT_ATOMS: atom_id res chain seq x y z
N MET A 1 -33.23 -0.59 -12.39
CA MET A 1 -31.88 -0.12 -12.01
C MET A 1 -30.94 -1.24 -12.40
N GLY A 2 -30.32 -1.26 -13.57
CA GLY A 2 -29.40 -0.24 -14.10
C GLY A 2 -27.96 -0.45 -13.62
N ILE A 3 -27.63 -1.62 -13.05
CA ILE A 3 -26.28 -1.98 -12.66
C ILE A 3 -25.78 -2.94 -13.73
N ASP A 4 -24.73 -2.56 -14.45
CA ASP A 4 -24.09 -3.47 -15.40
C ASP A 4 -23.57 -4.70 -14.65
N PRO A 5 -23.76 -5.92 -15.18
CA PRO A 5 -23.31 -7.13 -14.51
C PRO A 5 -21.79 -7.10 -14.30
N LEU A 6 -21.36 -7.48 -13.10
CA LEU A 6 -19.95 -7.57 -12.74
C LEU A 6 -19.34 -8.86 -13.32
N GLU A 7 -18.26 -8.71 -14.08
CA GLU A 7 -17.50 -9.82 -14.64
C GLU A 7 -16.27 -10.17 -13.80
N VAL A 8 -15.78 -11.40 -13.92
CA VAL A 8 -14.49 -11.80 -13.35
C VAL A 8 -13.35 -11.02 -14.02
N MET A 9 -12.33 -10.67 -13.24
CA MET A 9 -11.13 -10.02 -13.77
C MET A 9 -9.98 -11.02 -13.77
N GLN A 10 -9.20 -11.07 -14.85
CA GLN A 10 -8.00 -11.89 -14.91
C GLN A 10 -6.78 -11.13 -14.37
N ASP A 11 -5.90 -11.88 -13.71
CA ASP A 11 -4.57 -11.37 -13.38
C ASP A 11 -3.74 -11.15 -14.67
N VAL A 12 -2.89 -10.12 -14.62
CA VAL A 12 -1.97 -9.72 -15.68
C VAL A 12 -0.56 -9.72 -15.07
N PRO A 13 0.29 -10.72 -15.36
CA PRO A 13 1.57 -10.91 -14.67
C PRO A 13 2.53 -9.71 -14.69
N THR A 14 2.40 -8.83 -15.68
CA THR A 14 3.24 -7.63 -15.83
C THR A 14 2.75 -6.41 -15.03
N ARG A 15 1.57 -6.47 -14.41
CA ARG A 15 0.95 -5.35 -13.71
C ARG A 15 0.50 -5.79 -12.32
N TRP A 16 1.38 -5.69 -11.33
CA TRP A 16 1.11 -6.20 -9.98
C TRP A 16 -0.27 -5.81 -9.37
N ASN A 17 -0.85 -4.64 -9.70
CA ASN A 17 -2.20 -4.24 -9.27
C ASN A 17 -3.32 -5.18 -9.74
N SER A 18 -3.13 -5.95 -10.82
CA SER A 18 -4.15 -6.85 -11.35
C SER A 18 -4.46 -8.00 -10.40
N GLU A 19 -3.45 -8.50 -9.68
CA GLU A 19 -3.62 -9.57 -8.70
C GLU A 19 -4.55 -9.12 -7.57
N HIS A 20 -4.29 -7.92 -7.04
CA HIS A 20 -5.18 -7.29 -6.04
C HIS A 20 -6.59 -7.09 -6.59
N ALA A 21 -6.70 -6.52 -7.79
CA ALA A 21 -8.00 -6.26 -8.42
C ALA A 21 -8.81 -7.54 -8.66
N MET A 22 -8.16 -8.59 -9.16
CA MET A 22 -8.75 -9.91 -9.37
C MET A 22 -9.28 -10.49 -8.07
N MET A 23 -8.45 -10.56 -7.02
CA MET A 23 -8.87 -11.11 -5.73
C MET A 23 -10.04 -10.32 -5.13
N SER A 24 -9.99 -8.99 -5.16
CA SER A 24 -11.10 -8.15 -4.70
C SER A 24 -12.40 -8.42 -5.47
N ARG A 25 -12.32 -8.59 -6.80
CA ARG A 25 -13.48 -8.94 -7.62
C ARG A 25 -14.01 -10.35 -7.34
N LEU A 26 -13.13 -11.32 -7.11
CA LEU A 26 -13.55 -12.67 -6.73
C LEU A 26 -14.29 -12.65 -5.39
N LEU A 27 -13.85 -11.83 -4.43
CA LEU A 27 -14.56 -11.66 -3.16
C LEU A 27 -15.94 -11.00 -3.34
N GLU A 28 -16.06 -9.97 -4.19
CA GLU A 28 -17.34 -9.35 -4.56
C GLU A 28 -18.30 -10.36 -5.20
N LEU A 29 -17.77 -11.23 -6.06
CA LEU A 29 -18.54 -12.23 -6.81
C LEU A 29 -18.67 -13.58 -6.09
N ARG A 30 -18.19 -13.71 -4.85
CA ARG A 30 -18.07 -14.99 -4.14
C ARG A 30 -19.36 -15.81 -4.18
N THR A 31 -20.51 -15.20 -3.90
CA THR A 31 -21.80 -15.89 -3.88
C THR A 31 -22.19 -16.42 -5.25
N ALA A 32 -22.03 -15.61 -6.30
CA ALA A 32 -22.37 -15.98 -7.67
C ALA A 32 -21.44 -17.09 -8.19
N ILE A 33 -20.12 -16.94 -7.99
CA ILE A 33 -19.12 -17.94 -8.38
C ILE A 33 -19.36 -19.25 -7.63
N SER A 34 -19.65 -19.18 -6.33
CA SER A 34 -19.86 -20.40 -5.54
C SER A 34 -21.10 -21.18 -5.95
N ALA A 35 -22.17 -20.50 -6.37
CA ALA A 35 -23.39 -21.12 -6.87
C ALA A 35 -23.19 -21.73 -8.26
N GLU A 36 -22.42 -21.08 -9.13
CA GLU A 36 -22.10 -21.62 -10.46
C GLU A 36 -21.18 -22.85 -10.34
N LEU A 37 -20.15 -22.77 -9.49
CA LEU A 37 -19.20 -23.86 -9.30
C LEU A 37 -19.80 -25.07 -8.57
N SER A 38 -20.88 -24.92 -7.79
CA SER A 38 -21.55 -26.07 -7.19
C SER A 38 -22.24 -26.98 -8.19
N GLU A 39 -22.57 -26.46 -9.39
CA GLU A 39 -23.19 -27.21 -10.48
C GLU A 39 -22.16 -27.68 -11.53
N SER A 40 -20.87 -27.34 -11.36
CA SER A 40 -19.80 -27.67 -12.30
C SER A 40 -18.95 -28.85 -11.82
N ASP A 41 -18.83 -29.89 -12.65
CA ASP A 41 -17.93 -31.02 -12.41
C ASP A 41 -16.46 -30.75 -12.83
N SER A 42 -16.17 -29.59 -13.42
CA SER A 42 -14.90 -29.31 -14.09
C SER A 42 -13.90 -28.48 -13.27
N VAL A 43 -14.41 -27.69 -12.32
CA VAL A 43 -13.64 -26.74 -11.52
C VAL A 43 -14.17 -26.78 -10.10
N GLU A 44 -13.30 -27.07 -9.15
CA GLU A 44 -13.64 -27.06 -7.73
C GLU A 44 -13.73 -25.61 -7.22
N ASN A 45 -14.68 -25.37 -6.31
CA ASN A 45 -14.78 -24.10 -5.62
C ASN A 45 -13.70 -23.98 -4.53
N LEU A 46 -13.31 -22.74 -4.21
CA LEU A 46 -12.44 -22.45 -3.10
C LEU A 46 -13.10 -22.84 -1.78
N SER A 47 -12.31 -23.44 -0.89
CA SER A 47 -12.70 -23.74 0.48
C SER A 47 -12.95 -22.47 1.28
N SER A 48 -13.68 -22.59 2.40
CA SER A 48 -13.89 -21.45 3.30
C SER A 48 -12.57 -20.89 3.84
N ALA A 49 -11.52 -21.71 3.96
CA ALA A 49 -10.20 -21.27 4.42
C ALA A 49 -9.49 -20.43 3.35
N GLU A 50 -9.57 -20.85 2.08
CA GLU A 50 -8.99 -20.11 0.96
C GLU A 50 -9.70 -18.77 0.72
N TRP A 51 -11.03 -18.73 0.81
CA TRP A 51 -11.78 -17.46 0.76
C TRP A 51 -11.36 -16.51 1.89
N LYS A 52 -11.16 -17.04 3.10
CA LYS A 52 -10.73 -16.24 4.25
C LYS A 52 -9.29 -15.74 4.08
N LEU A 53 -8.39 -16.58 3.57
CA LEU A 53 -7.02 -16.19 3.24
C LEU A 53 -7.00 -15.08 2.19
N MET A 54 -7.78 -15.23 1.10
CA MET A 54 -7.89 -14.22 0.03
C MET A 54 -8.35 -12.86 0.58
N ALA A 55 -9.37 -12.84 1.45
CA ALA A 55 -9.81 -11.62 2.11
C ALA A 55 -8.71 -10.97 2.97
N GLY A 56 -7.92 -11.79 3.67
CA GLY A 56 -6.75 -11.33 4.41
C GLY A 56 -5.67 -10.74 3.49
N LEU A 57 -5.36 -11.41 2.37
CA LEU A 57 -4.37 -10.94 1.40
C LEU A 57 -4.77 -9.61 0.75
N VAL A 58 -6.03 -9.47 0.34
CA VAL A 58 -6.57 -8.20 -0.19
C VAL A 58 -6.40 -7.08 0.84
N SER A 59 -6.80 -7.34 2.09
CA SER A 59 -6.68 -6.35 3.17
C SER A 59 -5.23 -5.90 3.43
N VAL A 60 -4.28 -6.84 3.36
CA VAL A 60 -2.84 -6.57 3.54
C VAL A 60 -2.24 -5.81 2.35
N LEU A 61 -2.71 -6.06 1.13
CA LEU A 61 -2.23 -5.41 -0.09
C LEU A 61 -2.84 -4.02 -0.33
N GLU A 62 -4.04 -3.77 0.17
CA GLU A 62 -4.77 -2.49 0.04
C GLU A 62 -3.90 -1.24 0.33
N PRO A 63 -3.15 -1.13 1.44
CA PRO A 63 -2.33 0.07 1.70
C PRO A 63 -1.26 0.31 0.62
N ILE A 64 -0.71 -0.75 0.02
CA ILE A 64 0.26 -0.62 -1.09
C ILE A 64 -0.44 -0.21 -2.38
N GLN A 65 -1.63 -0.74 -2.63
CA GLN A 65 -2.46 -0.37 -3.78
C GLN A 65 -2.81 1.12 -3.72
N GLN A 66 -3.23 1.61 -2.56
CA GLN A 66 -3.54 3.02 -2.32
C GLN A 66 -2.30 3.91 -2.48
N ALA A 67 -1.20 3.56 -1.82
CA ALA A 67 0.05 4.31 -1.91
C ALA A 67 0.55 4.40 -3.36
N THR A 68 0.51 3.29 -4.10
CA THR A 68 0.95 3.27 -5.50
C THR A 68 0.04 4.08 -6.40
N THR A 69 -1.28 3.99 -6.20
CA THR A 69 -2.26 4.79 -6.96
C THR A 69 -2.00 6.28 -6.75
N GLU A 70 -1.80 6.69 -5.51
CA GLU A 70 -1.51 8.09 -5.15
C GLU A 70 -0.19 8.58 -5.74
N LEU A 71 0.87 7.75 -5.69
CA LEU A 71 2.19 8.11 -6.20
C LEU A 71 2.30 8.07 -7.73
N SER A 72 1.39 7.36 -8.41
CA SER A 72 1.36 7.26 -9.87
C SER A 72 0.71 8.46 -10.56
N ALA A 73 0.21 9.45 -9.80
CA ALA A 73 -0.37 10.66 -10.36
C ALA A 73 0.67 11.48 -11.14
N ALA A 74 0.29 11.91 -12.35
CA ALA A 74 1.15 12.69 -13.24
C ALA A 74 0.80 14.20 -13.25
N THR A 75 -0.34 14.59 -12.70
CA THR A 75 -0.87 15.96 -12.78
C THR A 75 -0.46 16.86 -11.61
N TYR A 76 0.19 16.30 -10.57
CA TYR A 76 0.65 17.05 -9.41
C TYR A 76 1.89 16.41 -8.77
N PRO A 77 2.70 17.17 -8.01
CA PRO A 77 3.86 16.61 -7.30
C PRO A 77 3.43 15.59 -6.23
N THR A 78 3.99 14.37 -6.32
CA THR A 78 3.72 13.25 -5.40
C THR A 78 4.90 12.94 -4.48
N LEU A 79 6.10 13.45 -4.77
CA LEU A 79 7.33 13.04 -4.09
C LEU A 79 7.36 13.41 -2.59
N SER A 80 6.68 14.49 -2.19
CA SER A 80 6.50 14.85 -0.77
C SER A 80 5.61 13.85 0.00
N LYS A 81 4.83 13.02 -0.70
CA LYS A 81 3.93 12.02 -0.10
C LYS A 81 4.62 10.68 0.17
N VAL A 82 5.80 10.44 -0.40
CA VAL A 82 6.50 9.14 -0.31
C VAL A 82 6.77 8.75 1.14
N ILE A 83 7.35 9.63 1.95
CA ILE A 83 7.66 9.34 3.36
C ILE A 83 6.38 9.09 4.17
N PRO A 84 5.36 9.99 4.15
CA PRO A 84 4.10 9.71 4.84
C PRO A 84 3.44 8.39 4.43
N LEU A 85 3.38 8.07 3.14
CA LEU A 85 2.74 6.86 2.65
C LEU A 85 3.50 5.59 3.07
N LEU A 86 4.84 5.61 3.05
CA LEU A 86 5.64 4.49 3.54
C LEU A 86 5.42 4.28 5.05
N GLU A 87 5.40 5.34 5.85
CA GLU A 87 5.14 5.23 7.29
C GLU A 87 3.74 4.71 7.61
N CYS A 88 2.71 5.24 6.95
CA CYS A 88 1.34 4.72 7.09
C CYS A 88 1.27 3.24 6.71
N THR A 89 1.86 2.85 5.58
CA THR A 89 1.89 1.46 5.12
C THR A 89 2.59 0.57 6.15
N GLU A 90 3.72 1.00 6.71
CA GLU A 90 4.40 0.23 7.76
C GLU A 90 3.55 0.04 9.02
N ILE A 91 2.86 1.08 9.46
CA ILE A 91 1.99 1.03 10.64
C ILE A 91 0.86 0.02 10.40
N THR A 92 0.16 0.14 9.27
CA THR A 92 -0.92 -0.76 8.89
C THR A 92 -0.46 -2.21 8.77
N LEU A 93 0.73 -2.47 8.19
CA LEU A 93 1.27 -3.82 8.12
C LEU A 93 1.63 -4.39 9.50
N LYS A 94 2.14 -3.57 10.43
CA LYS A 94 2.42 -4.00 11.81
C LYS A 94 1.13 -4.34 12.57
N GLU A 95 0.05 -3.61 12.33
CA GLU A 95 -1.27 -3.93 12.88
C GLU A 95 -1.77 -5.29 12.38
N TYR A 96 -1.67 -5.57 11.07
CA TYR A 96 -2.03 -6.88 10.52
C TYR A 96 -1.19 -8.03 11.09
N ILE A 97 0.12 -7.83 11.27
CA ILE A 97 1.00 -8.82 11.91
C ILE A 97 0.54 -9.10 13.35
N SER A 98 0.15 -8.05 14.08
CA SER A 98 -0.27 -8.15 15.48
C SER A 98 -1.62 -8.89 15.65
N GLN A 99 -2.47 -8.86 14.63
CA GLN A 99 -3.75 -9.59 14.63
C GLN A 99 -3.57 -11.12 14.47
N ALA A 100 -2.37 -11.60 14.11
CA ALA A 100 -2.04 -13.02 13.98
C ALA A 100 -3.05 -13.83 13.13
N ASN A 101 -3.60 -13.21 12.07
CA ASN A 101 -4.53 -13.83 11.14
C ASN A 101 -3.81 -14.67 10.07
N GLU A 102 -4.58 -15.30 9.18
CA GLU A 102 -4.07 -16.18 8.11
C GLU A 102 -3.09 -15.48 7.16
N ALA A 103 -3.16 -14.15 7.03
CA ALA A 103 -2.29 -13.34 6.18
C ALA A 103 -1.12 -12.67 6.93
N ALA A 104 -0.95 -12.92 8.24
CA ALA A 104 0.07 -12.25 9.06
C ALA A 104 1.50 -12.56 8.58
N SER A 105 1.77 -13.80 8.14
CA SER A 105 3.07 -14.20 7.57
C SER A 105 3.39 -13.43 6.29
N PHE A 106 2.37 -13.21 5.45
CA PHE A 106 2.47 -12.42 4.23
C PHE A 106 2.74 -10.95 4.56
N ALA A 107 1.99 -10.36 5.50
CA ALA A 107 2.22 -9.00 5.98
C ALA A 107 3.65 -8.80 6.51
N GLY A 108 4.19 -9.77 7.26
CA GLY A 108 5.58 -9.74 7.73
C GLY A 108 6.61 -9.78 6.61
N SER A 109 6.38 -10.60 5.59
CA SER A 109 7.26 -10.70 4.41
C SER A 109 7.22 -9.43 3.55
N LEU A 110 6.04 -8.84 3.44
CA LEU A 110 5.80 -7.60 2.72
C LEU A 110 6.45 -6.40 3.42
N LEU A 111 6.29 -6.29 4.75
CA LEU A 111 6.95 -5.27 5.56
C LEU A 111 8.48 -5.35 5.43
N ARG A 112 9.04 -6.58 5.47
CA ARG A 112 10.47 -6.79 5.24
C ARG A 112 10.90 -6.29 3.87
N SER A 113 10.12 -6.60 2.84
CA SER A 113 10.41 -6.20 1.46
C SER A 113 10.33 -4.69 1.25
N LEU A 114 9.40 -4.00 1.91
CA LEU A 114 9.34 -2.54 1.90
C LEU A 114 10.59 -1.94 2.54
N LYS A 115 10.98 -2.41 3.72
CA LYS A 115 12.15 -1.92 4.44
C LYS A 115 13.47 -2.14 3.68
N THR A 116 13.60 -3.23 2.93
CA THR A 116 14.81 -3.49 2.15
C THR A 116 14.86 -2.72 0.83
N ARG A 117 13.72 -2.41 0.22
CA ARG A 117 13.66 -1.70 -1.07
C ARG A 117 13.73 -0.18 -0.94
N PHE A 118 13.21 0.38 0.15
CA PHE A 118 13.10 1.84 0.33
C PHE A 118 14.10 2.41 1.35
N VAL A 119 15.29 1.80 1.46
CA VAL A 119 16.33 2.22 2.43
C VAL A 119 16.86 3.62 2.17
N ASP A 120 17.01 4.02 0.90
CA ASP A 120 17.74 5.23 0.51
C ASP A 120 16.87 6.25 -0.26
N VAL A 121 15.81 6.74 0.38
CA VAL A 121 14.92 7.78 -0.17
C VAL A 121 15.37 9.21 0.18
N LYS A 122 16.68 9.51 0.12
CA LYS A 122 17.34 10.77 0.60
C LYS A 122 16.64 12.09 0.28
N ILE A 123 16.09 12.27 -0.93
CA ILE A 123 15.44 13.53 -1.31
C ILE A 123 14.01 13.66 -0.73
N CYS A 124 13.35 12.55 -0.47
CA CYS A 124 11.94 12.54 -0.08
C CYS A 124 11.68 13.21 1.30
N PRO A 125 12.54 13.04 2.33
CA PRO A 125 12.39 13.73 3.61
C PRO A 125 12.42 15.26 3.51
N LEU A 126 13.31 15.83 2.69
CA LEU A 126 13.38 17.27 2.48
C LEU A 126 12.10 17.81 1.84
N LEU A 127 11.60 17.12 0.82
CA LEU A 127 10.39 17.52 0.11
C LEU A 127 9.14 17.36 0.98
N ALA A 128 9.08 16.32 1.80
CA ALA A 128 8.00 16.14 2.77
C ALA A 128 8.06 17.19 3.89
N LEU A 129 9.25 17.64 4.31
CA LEU A 129 9.41 18.70 5.30
C LEU A 129 8.97 20.08 4.78
N VAL A 130 9.27 20.39 3.52
CA VAL A 130 8.89 21.66 2.87
C VAL A 130 7.40 21.70 2.52
N ASP A 131 6.74 20.55 2.40
CA ASP A 131 5.31 20.46 2.15
C ASP A 131 4.51 20.83 3.42
N PRO A 132 3.72 21.93 3.41
CA PRO A 132 2.97 22.37 4.59
C PRO A 132 2.03 21.28 5.14
N ARG A 133 1.56 20.36 4.29
CA ARG A 133 0.66 19.26 4.67
C ARG A 133 1.33 18.26 5.61
N TYR A 134 2.65 18.10 5.49
CA TYR A 134 3.39 17.05 6.19
C TYR A 134 4.40 17.62 7.20
N LYS A 135 4.59 18.94 7.24
CA LYS A 135 5.45 19.63 8.20
C LYS A 135 5.24 19.17 9.65
N ALA A 136 3.99 18.99 10.08
CA ALA A 136 3.67 18.55 11.44
C ALA A 136 4.20 17.14 11.77
N ILE A 137 4.32 16.25 10.78
CA ILE A 137 4.78 14.87 10.93
C ILE A 137 6.27 14.82 11.30
N PHE A 138 7.06 15.80 10.84
CA PHE A 138 8.47 15.91 11.19
C PHE A 138 8.69 16.50 12.59
N HIS A 139 7.74 17.28 13.10
CA HIS A 139 7.82 17.83 14.45
C HIS A 139 7.42 16.83 15.55
N SER A 140 6.62 15.82 15.23
CA SER A 140 6.15 14.80 16.18
C SER A 140 7.00 13.52 16.23
N ALA A 141 7.98 13.38 15.33
CA ALA A 141 8.76 12.16 15.18
C ALA A 141 10.01 12.08 16.07
N PRO A 142 10.53 10.86 16.36
CA PRO A 142 11.77 10.67 17.11
C PRO A 142 12.99 11.31 16.43
N SER A 143 14.06 11.52 17.19
CA SER A 143 15.31 12.24 16.86
C SER A 143 15.98 11.90 15.52
N GLU A 144 15.66 10.77 14.89
CA GLU A 144 16.19 10.37 13.58
C GLU A 144 15.68 11.24 12.40
N LYS A 145 14.55 11.95 12.55
CA LYS A 145 14.02 12.84 11.49
C LYS A 145 14.51 14.30 11.57
N VAL A 146 15.56 14.57 12.35
CA VAL A 146 16.09 15.94 12.56
C VAL A 146 17.07 16.36 11.45
N TRP A 147 17.73 15.41 10.79
CA TRP A 147 18.72 15.70 9.74
C TRP A 147 18.19 16.45 8.50
N PRO A 148 16.93 16.26 8.03
CA PRO A 148 16.40 17.04 6.91
C PRO A 148 16.27 18.51 7.28
N SER A 149 15.90 18.81 8.53
CA SER A 149 15.82 20.18 9.05
C SER A 149 17.19 20.85 9.13
N SER A 150 18.20 20.14 9.63
CA SER A 150 19.57 20.68 9.69
C SER A 150 20.19 20.87 8.31
N LEU A 151 19.91 19.98 7.36
CA LEU A 151 20.35 20.14 5.98
C LEU A 151 19.67 21.33 5.31
N LEU A 152 18.35 21.49 5.45
CA LEU A 152 17.63 22.67 4.94
C LEU A 152 18.18 23.98 5.50
N LEU A 153 18.43 24.04 6.80
CA LEU A 153 19.03 25.23 7.43
C LEU A 153 20.39 25.56 6.82
N SER A 154 21.25 24.56 6.61
CA SER A 154 22.58 24.76 6.01
C SER A 154 22.51 25.26 4.56
N GLU A 155 21.50 24.82 3.78
CA GLU A 155 21.31 25.31 2.41
C GLU A 155 20.71 26.73 2.38
N VAL A 156 19.79 27.06 3.29
CA VAL A 156 19.26 28.42 3.44
C VAL A 156 20.37 29.40 3.82
N GLU A 157 21.28 29.01 4.73
CA GLU A 157 22.45 29.81 5.11
C GLU A 157 23.40 30.06 3.94
N LYS A 158 23.61 29.08 3.05
CA LYS A 158 24.43 29.25 1.83
C LYS A 158 23.82 30.24 0.82
N LEU A 159 22.49 30.29 0.74
CA LEU A 159 21.76 31.17 -0.20
C LEU A 159 21.68 32.61 0.30
N HIS A 160 21.81 32.84 1.60
CA HIS A 160 21.86 34.15 2.23
C HIS A 160 23.12 34.28 3.11
N PRO A 161 24.32 34.40 2.52
CA PRO A 161 25.52 34.65 3.28
C PRO A 161 25.42 36.03 3.94
N THR A 162 25.35 36.04 5.27
CA THR A 162 25.48 37.25 6.11
C THR A 162 26.90 37.81 6.08
#